data_AF-A0A1F8X3T7-F1
#
_entry.id   AF-A0A1F8X3T7-F1
#
_cell.length_a   1.000
_cell.length_b   1.000
_cell.length_c   1.000
_cell.angle_alpha   90.00
_cell.angle_beta   90.00
_cell.angle_gamma   90.00
#
_symmetry.space_group_name_H-M   'P 1'
#
loop_
_entity.id
_entity.type
_entity.pdbx_description
1 polymer ?
#
loop_
_entity_poly.entity_id
_entity_poly.type
_entity_poly.pdbx_seq_one_letter_code
_entity_poly.pdbx_strand_id
1 'polypeptide(L)'
;MVNTKIAELVQTVAELDQSSRQAFVESLFSAFGEKDRSRLVQWVCHYAYPRTRWSKVERWMEGQFRRDMNKTPRKTAFIAVSYFRINPKMLPFLIKTAQRVKLRVRARRRLHPEEFADLREAGEV
;
A
#
# COMPACT_ATOMS: atom_id res chain seq x y z
N MET A 1 7.11 -3.83 25.45
CA MET A 1 6.01 -3.36 26.29
C MET A 1 5.17 -2.37 25.51
N VAL A 2 3.86 -2.56 25.45
CA VAL A 2 2.96 -1.51 24.93
C VAL A 2 2.98 -0.38 25.95
N ASN A 3 3.20 0.86 25.50
CA ASN A 3 3.17 2.03 26.37
C ASN A 3 1.76 2.17 26.97
N THR A 4 1.64 2.13 28.30
CA THR A 4 0.35 2.13 29.00
C THR A 4 -0.53 3.31 28.60
N LYS A 5 0.08 4.49 28.38
CA LYS A 5 -0.63 5.69 27.92
C LYS A 5 -1.24 5.52 26.53
N ILE A 6 -0.58 4.76 25.65
CA ILE A 6 -1.10 4.46 24.30
C ILE A 6 -2.28 3.49 24.40
N ALA A 7 -2.19 2.47 25.26
CA ALA A 7 -3.27 1.51 25.46
C ALA A 7 -4.54 2.18 26.01
N GLU A 8 -4.38 3.04 27.02
CA GLU A 8 -5.48 3.84 27.58
C GLU A 8 -6.12 4.74 26.53
N LEU A 9 -5.33 5.49 25.77
CA LEU A 9 -5.85 6.35 24.70
C LEU A 9 -6.65 5.56 23.64
N VAL A 10 -6.15 4.39 23.23
CA VAL A 10 -6.82 3.53 22.26
C VAL A 10 -8.17 3.06 22.80
N GLN A 11 -8.23 2.64 24.08
CA GLN A 11 -9.47 2.22 24.71
C GLN A 11 -10.48 3.37 24.77
N THR A 12 -10.04 4.56 25.21
CA THR A 12 -10.89 5.76 25.24
C THR A 12 -11.47 6.07 23.86
N VAL A 13 -10.65 6.10 22.82
CA VAL A 13 -11.11 6.40 21.44
C VAL A 13 -12.06 5.31 20.91
N ALA A 14 -11.88 4.05 21.32
CA ALA A 14 -12.75 2.96 20.93
C ALA A 14 -14.16 3.07 21.57
N GLU A 15 -14.28 3.69 22.74
CA GLU A 15 -15.57 3.87 23.43
C GLU A 15 -16.35 5.10 22.94
N LEU A 16 -15.69 6.03 22.26
CA LEU A 16 -16.31 7.22 21.67
C LEU A 16 -17.37 6.87 20.60
N ASP A 17 -18.38 7.73 20.46
CA ASP A 17 -19.33 7.67 19.35
C ASP A 17 -18.67 8.08 18.02
N GLN A 18 -19.36 7.86 16.90
CA GLN A 18 -18.82 8.13 15.57
C GLN A 18 -18.41 9.61 15.37
N SER A 19 -19.19 10.56 15.89
CA SER A 19 -18.90 11.99 15.73
C SER A 19 -17.63 12.37 16.50
N SER A 20 -17.51 11.90 17.73
CA SER A 20 -16.31 12.14 18.55
C SER A 20 -15.06 11.45 17.98
N ARG A 21 -15.19 10.26 17.39
CA ARG A 21 -14.07 9.61 16.67
C ARG A 21 -13.63 10.42 15.45
N GLN A 22 -14.55 11.04 14.71
CA GLN A 22 -14.21 11.91 13.59
C GLN A 22 -13.48 13.17 14.07
N ALA A 23 -13.99 13.82 15.12
CA ALA A 23 -13.34 14.96 15.75
C ALA A 23 -11.93 14.62 16.27
N PHE A 24 -11.77 13.42 16.85
CA PHE A 24 -10.45 12.90 17.26
C PHE A 24 -9.49 12.79 16.08
N VAL A 25 -9.91 12.19 14.97
CA VAL A 25 -9.05 12.06 13.77
C VAL A 25 -8.69 13.43 13.21
N GLU A 26 -9.63 14.35 13.11
CA GLU A 26 -9.37 15.72 12.65
C GLU A 26 -8.36 16.46 13.55
N SER A 27 -8.56 16.38 14.87
CA SER A 27 -7.66 16.97 15.86
C SER A 27 -6.26 16.34 15.79
N LEU A 28 -6.20 15.01 15.66
CA LEU A 28 -4.96 14.27 15.52
C LEU A 28 -4.17 14.78 14.31
N PHE A 29 -4.79 14.83 13.12
CA PHE A 29 -4.11 15.31 11.92
C PHE A 29 -3.69 16.77 12.03
N SER A 30 -4.53 17.61 12.65
CA SER A 30 -4.26 19.04 12.84
C SER A 30 -3.02 19.29 13.70
N ALA A 31 -2.76 18.44 14.70
CA ALA A 31 -1.60 18.53 15.59
C ALA A 31 -0.24 18.30 14.92
N PHE A 32 -0.20 17.69 13.73
CA PHE A 32 1.05 17.42 13.00
C PHE A 32 1.25 18.37 11.81
N GLY A 33 2.51 18.61 11.44
CA GLY A 33 2.85 19.31 10.20
C GLY A 33 2.60 18.45 8.96
N GLU A 34 2.56 19.05 7.77
CA GLU A 34 2.18 18.40 6.51
C GLU A 34 3.01 17.14 6.18
N LYS A 35 4.33 17.18 6.40
CA LYS A 35 5.22 16.04 6.18
C LYS A 35 4.85 14.84 7.07
N ASP A 36 4.49 15.10 8.33
CA ASP A 36 4.13 14.07 9.29
C ASP A 36 2.71 13.56 9.07
N ARG A 37 1.78 14.43 8.65
CA ARG A 37 0.44 14.01 8.18
C ARG A 37 0.54 12.99 7.05
N SER A 38 1.42 13.23 6.07
CA SER A 38 1.64 12.30 4.97
C SER A 38 2.16 10.93 5.44
N ARG A 39 3.04 10.90 6.45
CA ARG A 39 3.52 9.66 7.08
C ARG A 39 2.41 8.95 7.86
N LEU A 40 1.60 9.70 8.61
CA LEU A 40 0.43 9.18 9.32
C LEU A 40 -0.55 8.48 8.37
N VAL A 41 -0.88 9.09 7.23
CA VAL A 41 -1.73 8.44 6.20
C VAL A 41 -1.12 7.12 5.73
N GLN A 42 0.19 7.08 5.50
CA GLN A 42 0.87 5.85 5.08
C GLN A 42 0.81 4.77 6.16
N TRP A 43 1.03 5.12 7.43
CA TRP A 43 0.91 4.18 8.54
C TRP A 43 -0.51 3.65 8.69
N VAL A 44 -1.51 4.53 8.68
CA VAL A 44 -2.93 4.14 8.71
C VAL A 44 -3.24 3.17 7.58
N CYS A 45 -2.77 3.44 6.36
CA CYS A 45 -2.96 2.52 5.24
C CYS A 45 -2.25 1.18 5.47
N HIS A 46 -1.00 1.19 5.96
CA HIS A 46 -0.26 -0.03 6.24
C HIS A 46 -0.91 -0.90 7.33
N TYR A 47 -1.51 -0.29 8.35
CA TYR A 47 -2.15 -1.00 9.46
C TYR A 47 -3.63 -1.31 9.24
N ALA A 48 -4.28 -0.74 8.22
CA ALA A 48 -5.68 -1.02 7.90
C ALA A 48 -5.94 -2.50 7.54
N TYR A 49 -4.91 -3.24 7.10
CA TYR A 49 -4.99 -4.67 6.84
C TYR A 49 -3.73 -5.40 7.34
N PRO A 50 -3.82 -6.74 7.57
CA PRO A 50 -2.66 -7.53 7.97
C PRO A 50 -1.51 -7.46 6.95
N ARG A 51 -0.26 -7.49 7.44
CA ARG A 51 0.95 -7.48 6.61
C ARG A 51 0.94 -8.57 5.53
N THR A 52 0.41 -9.74 5.85
CA THR A 52 0.27 -10.87 4.90
C THR A 52 -0.60 -10.51 3.70
N ARG A 53 -1.63 -9.68 3.87
CA ARG A 53 -2.48 -9.17 2.78
C ARG A 53 -1.67 -8.23 1.88
N TRP A 54 -0.91 -7.31 2.46
CA TRP A 54 -0.06 -6.41 1.69
C TRP A 54 1.02 -7.13 0.90
N SER A 55 1.65 -8.16 1.49
CA SER A 55 2.62 -9.00 0.77
C SER A 55 2.01 -9.71 -0.44
N LYS A 56 0.75 -10.18 -0.34
CA LYS A 56 0.03 -10.77 -1.49
C LYS A 56 -0.23 -9.74 -2.59
N VAL A 57 -0.65 -8.52 -2.22
CA VAL A 57 -0.87 -7.43 -3.18
C VAL A 57 0.44 -7.08 -3.90
N GLU A 58 1.53 -6.88 -3.17
CA GLU A 58 2.83 -6.55 -3.76
C GLU A 58 3.35 -7.65 -4.69
N ARG A 59 3.24 -8.93 -4.28
CA ARG A 59 3.65 -10.07 -5.11
C ARG A 59 2.81 -10.16 -6.39
N TRP A 60 1.51 -9.90 -6.29
CA TRP A 60 0.64 -9.85 -7.46
C TRP A 60 1.02 -8.70 -8.40
N MET A 61 1.27 -7.50 -7.87
CA MET A 61 1.74 -6.35 -8.67
C MET A 61 3.07 -6.65 -9.35
N GLU A 62 3.99 -7.30 -8.64
CA GLU A 62 5.26 -7.75 -9.18
C GLU A 62 5.03 -8.70 -10.37
N GLY A 63 4.15 -9.69 -10.23
CA GLY A 63 3.77 -10.57 -11.35
C GLY A 63 3.20 -9.81 -12.55
N GLN A 64 2.38 -8.76 -12.33
CA GLN A 64 1.86 -7.93 -13.42
C GLN A 64 2.98 -7.21 -14.19
N PHE A 65 3.95 -6.62 -13.48
CA PHE A 65 5.06 -5.90 -14.09
C PHE A 65 6.14 -6.84 -14.66
N ARG A 66 6.33 -8.02 -14.05
CA ARG A 66 7.19 -9.07 -14.61
C ARG A 66 6.71 -9.48 -15.98
N ARG A 67 5.40 -9.68 -16.17
CA ARG A 67 4.82 -10.05 -17.48
C ARG A 67 4.83 -8.90 -18.46
N ASP A 68 4.41 -7.71 -18.04
CA ASP A 68 4.29 -6.54 -18.92
C ASP A 68 4.77 -5.26 -18.22
N MET A 69 5.95 -4.80 -18.62
CA MET A 69 6.55 -3.57 -18.09
C MET A 69 5.91 -2.28 -18.62
N ASN A 70 5.06 -2.35 -19.64
CA ASN A 70 4.32 -1.20 -20.16
C ASN A 70 3.10 -0.87 -19.29
N LYS A 71 2.60 -1.82 -18.49
CA LYS A 71 1.52 -1.54 -17.52
C LYS A 71 1.85 -0.37 -16.61
N THR A 72 0.93 0.58 -16.51
CA THR A 72 1.12 1.74 -15.63
C THR A 72 0.85 1.36 -14.17
N PRO A 73 1.58 1.96 -13.21
CA PRO A 73 1.28 1.77 -11.79
C PRO A 73 -0.17 2.14 -11.43
N ARG A 74 -0.72 3.17 -12.06
CA ARG A 74 -2.10 3.62 -11.85
C ARG A 74 -3.12 2.55 -12.22
N LYS A 75 -3.02 2.00 -13.44
CA LYS A 75 -3.92 0.93 -13.91
C LYS A 75 -3.80 -0.33 -13.05
N THR A 76 -2.56 -0.70 -12.70
CA THR A 76 -2.30 -1.89 -11.86
C THR A 76 -2.88 -1.73 -10.46
N ALA A 77 -2.72 -0.55 -9.84
CA ALA A 77 -3.31 -0.24 -8.54
C ALA A 77 -4.84 -0.24 -8.59
N PHE A 78 -5.44 0.32 -9.63
CA PHE A 78 -6.90 0.30 -9.82
C PHE A 78 -7.46 -1.11 -9.90
N ILE A 79 -6.81 -2.00 -10.68
CA ILE A 79 -7.21 -3.41 -10.76
C ILE A 79 -7.03 -4.10 -9.40
N ALA A 80 -5.95 -3.78 -8.67
CA ALA A 80 -5.71 -4.35 -7.34
C ALA A 80 -6.82 -4.00 -6.33
N VAL A 81 -7.41 -2.79 -6.42
CA VAL A 81 -8.55 -2.39 -5.58
C VAL A 81 -9.71 -3.38 -5.71
N SER A 82 -10.12 -3.67 -6.94
CA SER A 82 -11.21 -4.61 -7.22
C SER A 82 -10.82 -6.06 -6.90
N TYR A 83 -9.65 -6.50 -7.37
CA TYR A 83 -9.19 -7.88 -7.24
C TYR A 83 -9.02 -8.30 -5.77
N PHE A 84 -8.45 -7.42 -4.94
CA PHE A 84 -8.21 -7.70 -3.52
C PHE A 84 -9.30 -7.14 -2.61
N ARG A 85 -10.38 -6.54 -3.13
CA ARG A 85 -11.45 -5.91 -2.35
C ARG A 85 -10.90 -4.91 -1.32
N ILE A 86 -10.00 -4.04 -1.76
CA ILE A 86 -9.40 -2.98 -0.92
C ILE A 86 -10.32 -1.76 -0.96
N ASN A 87 -10.38 -1.00 0.14
CA ASN A 87 -11.13 0.25 0.17
C ASN A 87 -10.61 1.22 -0.93
N PRO A 88 -11.46 1.71 -1.85
CA PRO A 88 -11.03 2.59 -2.94
C PRO A 88 -10.34 3.89 -2.48
N LYS A 89 -10.63 4.37 -1.26
CA LYS A 89 -9.97 5.54 -0.65
C LYS A 89 -8.46 5.34 -0.46
N MET A 90 -7.99 4.08 -0.48
CA MET A 90 -6.56 3.73 -0.38
C MET A 90 -5.86 3.70 -1.74
N LEU A 91 -6.53 4.05 -2.84
CA LEU A 91 -5.94 4.06 -4.18
C LEU A 91 -4.65 4.89 -4.27
N PRO A 92 -4.54 6.10 -3.70
CA PRO A 92 -3.29 6.87 -3.72
C PRO A 92 -2.11 6.10 -3.10
N PHE A 93 -2.35 5.41 -1.98
CA PHE A 93 -1.36 4.54 -1.33
C PHE A 93 -0.97 3.35 -2.23
N LEU A 94 -1.95 2.72 -2.88
CA LEU A 94 -1.69 1.61 -3.81
C LEU A 94 -0.91 2.06 -5.04
N ILE A 95 -1.16 3.26 -5.57
CA ILE A 95 -0.40 3.81 -6.70
C ILE A 95 1.08 3.96 -6.31
N LYS A 96 1.36 4.53 -5.13
CA LYS A 96 2.73 4.67 -4.61
C LYS A 96 3.38 3.30 -4.39
N THR A 97 2.63 2.32 -3.90
CA THR A 97 3.11 0.95 -3.75
C THR A 97 3.42 0.31 -5.11
N ALA A 98 2.54 0.42 -6.09
CA ALA A 98 2.75 -0.06 -7.45
C ALA A 98 3.97 0.60 -8.13
N GLN A 99 4.19 1.91 -7.89
CA GLN A 99 5.39 2.61 -8.38
C GLN A 99 6.67 2.00 -7.79
N ARG A 100 6.72 1.79 -6.47
CA ARG A 100 7.88 1.16 -5.80
C ARG A 100 8.14 -0.25 -6.31
N VAL A 101 7.08 -1.07 -6.44
CA VAL A 101 7.20 -2.44 -6.96
C VAL A 101 7.71 -2.43 -8.40
N LYS A 102 7.19 -1.54 -9.27
CA LYS A 102 7.65 -1.43 -10.66
C LYS A 102 9.13 -1.04 -10.76
N LEU A 103 9.59 -0.10 -9.92
CA LEU A 103 11.01 0.27 -9.86
C LEU A 103 11.88 -0.91 -9.41
N ARG A 104 11.44 -1.67 -8.41
CA ARG A 104 12.12 -2.90 -7.96
C ARG A 104 12.23 -3.93 -9.08
N VAL A 105 11.17 -4.16 -9.84
CA VAL A 105 11.18 -5.08 -10.99
C VAL A 105 12.11 -4.58 -12.09
N ARG A 106 12.10 -3.28 -12.40
CA ARG A 106 13.01 -2.68 -13.39
C ARG A 106 14.48 -2.83 -12.98
N ALA A 107 14.80 -2.61 -11.72
CA ALA A 107 16.15 -2.79 -11.19
C ALA A 107 16.57 -4.26 -11.29
N ARG A 108 15.71 -5.19 -10.88
CA ARG A 108 16.00 -6.63 -10.99
C ARG A 108 16.20 -7.07 -12.44
N ARG A 109 15.39 -6.60 -13.39
CA ARG A 109 15.58 -6.88 -14.83
C ARG A 109 16.94 -6.41 -15.38
N ARG A 110 17.50 -5.34 -14.82
CA ARG A 110 18.82 -4.84 -15.24
C ARG A 110 19.97 -5.63 -14.63
N LEU A 111 19.83 -6.04 -13.37
CA LEU A 111 20.89 -6.75 -12.62
C LEU A 111 20.89 -8.27 -12.85
N HIS A 112 19.70 -8.84 -13.06
CA HIS A 112 19.44 -10.27 -13.17
C HIS A 112 18.54 -10.56 -14.39
N PRO A 113 19.01 -10.32 -15.62
CA PRO A 113 18.21 -10.57 -16.82
C PRO A 113 17.82 -12.05 -16.99
N GLU A 114 18.61 -12.98 -16.45
CA GLU A 114 18.37 -14.43 -16.45
C GLU A 114 17.04 -14.83 -15.81
N GLU A 115 16.57 -14.10 -14.79
CA GLU A 115 15.27 -14.34 -14.14
C GLU A 115 14.04 -14.02 -15.02
N PHE A 116 14.28 -13.47 -16.22
CA PHE A 116 13.23 -13.01 -17.13
C PHE A 116 13.38 -13.58 -18.55
N ALA A 117 14.31 -14.52 -18.76
CA ALA A 117 14.56 -15.14 -20.05
C ALA A 117 13.35 -15.97 -20.52
N ASP A 118 12.70 -16.67 -19.60
CA ASP A 118 11.47 -17.46 -19.78
C ASP A 118 10.31 -16.65 -20.38
N LEU A 119 10.25 -15.35 -20.10
CA LEU A 119 9.21 -14.46 -20.61
C LEU A 119 9.48 -13.95 -22.02
N ARG A 120 10.72 -14.06 -22.54
CA ARG A 120 11.03 -13.70 -23.93
C ARG A 120 10.59 -14.81 -24.88
N GLU A 121 10.84 -16.06 -24.51
CA GLU A 121 10.46 -17.24 -25.30
C GLU A 121 8.94 -17.40 -25.42
N ALA A 122 8.18 -17.02 -24.38
CA ALA A 122 6.71 -17.05 -24.41
C ALA A 122 6.05 -15.95 -25.28
N GLY A 123 6.83 -14.99 -25.81
CA GLY A 123 6.37 -13.91 -26.69
C GLY A 123 6.66 -14.15 -28.18
N GLU A 124 7.31 -15.26 -28.51
CA GLU A 124 7.60 -15.70 -29.89
C GLU A 124 6.67 -16.87 -30.27
N VAL A 125 5.36 -16.60 -30.35
CA VAL A 125 4.38 -17.42 -31.09
C VAL A 125 3.37 -16.51 -31.78
#